data_AF-A0A6I9NSH7-F1
#
_entry.id   AF-A0A6I9NSH7-F1
#
_cell.length_a   1.000
_cell.length_b   1.000
_cell.length_c   1.000
_cell.angle_alpha   90.00
_cell.angle_beta   90.00
_cell.angle_gamma   90.00
#
_symmetry.space_group_name_H-M   'P 1'
#
loop_
_entity.id
_entity.type
_entity.pdbx_description
1 polymer ?
#
loop_
_entity_poly.entity_id
_entity_poly.type
_entity_poly.pdbx_seq_one_letter_code
_entity_poly.pdbx_strand_id
1 'polypeptide(L)'
;LLCVCVCVCVCVCVCVCVCVCVCVCVCVCQIAELVVDNSRSADGQVEGLTDAFTELEFLSMVNVGLSSLSKLPCLPKLHKLELSDNNLSGSLETLSEKCPNLTYLNLSGNKIKELSNVEALVRET
;
A
#
# COMPACT_ATOMS: atom_id res chain seq x y z
N LEU A 1 -7.40 -22.40 4.71
CA LEU A 1 -8.13 -22.29 6.00
C LEU A 1 -8.45 -20.80 6.20
N LEU A 2 -9.72 -20.41 6.08
CA LEU A 2 -10.19 -19.07 6.46
C LEU A 2 -10.27 -19.01 7.99
N CYS A 3 -9.42 -18.23 8.64
CA CYS A 3 -9.59 -17.91 10.06
C CYS A 3 -10.44 -16.63 10.15
N VAL A 4 -11.74 -16.79 10.35
CA VAL A 4 -12.63 -15.71 10.76
C VAL A 4 -12.61 -15.69 12.29
N CYS A 5 -11.85 -14.77 12.88
CA CYS A 5 -11.85 -14.56 14.33
C CYS A 5 -13.05 -13.67 14.68
N VAL A 6 -14.14 -14.23 15.20
CA VAL A 6 -15.21 -13.45 15.83
C VAL A 6 -14.82 -13.19 17.28
N CYS A 7 -14.30 -12.00 17.55
CA CYS A 7 -14.03 -11.54 18.91
C CYS A 7 -15.34 -11.03 19.52
N VAL A 8 -15.94 -11.76 20.47
CA VAL A 8 -17.08 -11.25 21.25
C VAL A 8 -16.52 -10.50 22.47
N CYS A 9 -16.51 -9.17 22.42
CA CYS A 9 -16.17 -8.34 23.57
C CYS A 9 -17.44 -8.15 24.42
N VAL A 10 -17.50 -8.71 25.63
CA VAL A 10 -18.58 -8.38 26.59
C VAL A 10 -18.10 -7.24 27.48
N CYS A 11 -18.54 -6.02 27.18
CA CYS A 11 -18.33 -4.87 28.06
C CYS A 11 -19.50 -4.77 29.04
N VAL A 12 -19.28 -4.98 30.34
CA VAL A 12 -20.29 -4.71 31.37
C VAL A 12 -20.10 -3.28 31.86
N CYS A 13 -20.84 -2.33 31.29
CA CYS A 13 -21.04 -1.01 31.90
C CYS A 13 -22.36 -1.00 32.65
N VAL A 14 -22.36 -0.42 33.85
CA VAL A 14 -23.45 -0.45 34.84
C VAL A 14 -24.60 0.49 34.44
N CYS A 15 -25.10 0.40 33.20
CA CYS A 15 -26.28 1.13 32.67
C CYS A 15 -26.67 0.46 31.34
N VAL A 16 -27.86 -0.13 31.27
CA VAL A 16 -28.45 -0.91 30.15
C VAL A 16 -28.14 -0.38 28.73
N CYS A 17 -27.05 -0.86 28.12
CA CYS A 17 -26.79 -0.80 26.68
C CYS A 17 -26.06 -2.10 26.29
N VAL A 18 -26.72 -3.05 25.60
CA VAL A 18 -26.02 -4.20 25.00
C VAL A 18 -25.58 -3.77 23.61
N CYS A 19 -24.34 -3.30 23.49
CA CYS A 19 -23.73 -3.00 22.20
C CYS A 19 -23.12 -4.29 21.63
N VAL A 20 -23.70 -4.86 20.57
CA VAL A 20 -23.05 -5.94 19.82
C VAL A 20 -22.12 -5.28 18.81
N CYS A 21 -20.83 -5.20 19.14
CA CYS A 21 -19.80 -4.76 18.20
C CYS A 21 -19.30 -5.98 17.43
N VAL A 22 -19.62 -6.10 16.14
CA VAL A 22 -18.96 -7.09 15.27
C VAL A 22 -17.62 -6.49 14.83
N CYS A 23 -16.55 -6.90 15.49
CA CYS A 23 -15.19 -6.51 15.10
C CYS A 23 -14.73 -7.46 13.98
N VAL A 24 -14.76 -7.01 12.72
CA VAL A 24 -14.09 -7.75 11.63
C VAL A 24 -12.60 -7.42 11.71
N CYS A 25 -11.82 -8.29 12.34
CA CYS A 25 -10.37 -8.19 12.34
C CYS A 25 -9.85 -8.77 11.02
N VAL A 26 -9.70 -7.94 9.98
CA VAL A 26 -8.96 -8.36 8.78
C VAL A 26 -7.48 -8.44 9.16
N CYS A 27 -6.91 -9.64 9.13
CA CYS A 27 -5.47 -9.82 9.27
C CYS A 27 -4.80 -9.26 8.00
N VAL A 28 -4.27 -8.03 8.08
CA VAL A 28 -3.58 -7.38 6.96
C VAL A 28 -2.38 -8.18 6.44
N CYS A 29 -1.82 -9.06 7.27
CA CYS A 29 -0.78 -10.01 6.91
C CYS A 29 -1.25 -11.19 6.02
N GLN A 30 -2.47 -11.19 5.50
CA GLN A 30 -2.93 -12.16 4.48
C GLN A 30 -3.37 -11.47 3.19
N ILE A 31 -3.26 -10.14 3.11
CA ILE A 31 -3.69 -9.39 1.94
C ILE A 31 -2.60 -9.51 0.87
N ALA A 32 -2.88 -10.28 -0.17
CA ALA A 32 -2.00 -10.44 -1.33
C ALA A 32 -2.24 -9.36 -2.40
N GLU A 33 -3.47 -8.86 -2.52
CA GLU A 33 -3.84 -7.87 -3.53
C GLU A 33 -4.61 -6.71 -2.90
N LEU A 34 -4.20 -5.48 -3.22
CA LEU A 34 -4.86 -4.26 -2.75
C LEU A 34 -4.98 -3.24 -3.87
N VAL A 35 -6.21 -2.76 -4.09
CA VAL A 35 -6.54 -1.72 -5.09
C VAL A 35 -7.19 -0.55 -4.36
N VAL A 36 -6.58 0.63 -4.46
CA VAL A 36 -7.07 1.86 -3.82
C VAL A 36 -7.13 3.03 -4.82
N ASP A 37 -7.36 2.71 -6.08
CA ASP A 37 -7.43 3.69 -7.17
C ASP A 37 -8.47 4.79 -6.88
N ASN A 38 -8.18 6.00 -7.36
CA ASN A 38 -9.01 7.21 -7.19
C ASN A 38 -9.24 7.63 -5.72
N SER A 39 -8.58 6.99 -4.76
CA SER A 39 -8.63 7.36 -3.35
C SER A 39 -7.62 8.48 -3.10
N ARG A 40 -8.00 9.73 -3.44
CA ARG A 40 -7.08 10.87 -3.40
C ARG A 40 -6.43 11.03 -2.02
N SER A 41 -5.10 10.98 -1.99
CA SER A 41 -4.29 11.33 -0.83
C SER A 41 -4.31 12.84 -0.63
N ALA A 42 -4.54 13.29 0.61
CA ALA A 42 -4.61 14.71 0.95
C ALA A 42 -3.23 15.39 0.93
N ASP A 43 -2.19 14.66 1.33
CA ASP A 43 -0.81 15.15 1.42
C ASP A 43 0.06 14.70 0.24
N GLY A 44 -0.50 13.92 -0.70
CA GLY A 44 0.21 13.38 -1.84
C GLY A 44 1.23 12.30 -1.45
N GLN A 45 1.08 11.67 -0.29
CA GLN A 45 1.90 10.55 0.15
C GLN A 45 1.04 9.31 0.39
N VAL A 46 1.72 8.17 0.53
CA VAL A 46 1.11 6.91 0.90
C VAL A 46 0.68 6.97 2.37
N GLU A 47 -0.59 6.71 2.64
CA GLU A 47 -1.16 6.60 3.99
C GLU A 47 -1.91 5.27 4.15
N GLY A 48 -2.05 4.79 5.39
CA GLY A 48 -2.79 3.56 5.70
C GLY A 48 -2.06 2.25 5.36
N LEU A 49 -1.01 2.28 4.53
CA LEU A 49 -0.08 1.17 4.36
C LEU A 49 0.95 1.16 5.50
N THR A 50 1.17 -0.01 6.09
CA THR A 50 2.12 -0.25 7.18
C THR A 50 3.00 -1.45 6.85
N ASP A 51 4.06 -1.70 7.63
CA ASP A 51 4.92 -2.87 7.46
C ASP A 51 4.22 -4.21 7.77
N ALA A 52 2.93 -4.18 8.17
CA ALA A 52 2.13 -5.39 8.40
C ALA A 52 1.63 -6.06 7.10
N PHE A 53 1.70 -5.38 5.96
CA PHE A 53 1.30 -5.89 4.64
C PHE A 53 2.42 -6.74 4.00
N THR A 54 3.06 -7.62 4.77
CA THR A 54 4.23 -8.40 4.33
C THR A 54 3.93 -9.39 3.20
N GLU A 55 2.66 -9.80 3.08
CA GLU A 55 2.19 -10.75 2.08
C GLU A 55 1.69 -10.10 0.79
N LEU A 56 1.76 -8.77 0.68
CA LEU A 56 1.22 -8.04 -0.47
C LEU A 56 2.08 -8.30 -1.72
N GLU A 57 1.43 -8.81 -2.77
CA GLU A 57 2.01 -9.20 -4.06
C GLU A 57 1.65 -8.19 -5.16
N PHE A 58 0.43 -7.64 -5.11
CA PHE A 58 -0.08 -6.62 -6.02
C PHE A 58 -0.64 -5.40 -5.28
N LEU A 59 -0.22 -4.21 -5.72
CA LEU A 59 -0.71 -2.93 -5.23
C LEU A 59 -1.05 -2.00 -6.39
N SER A 60 -2.27 -1.47 -6.38
CA SER A 60 -2.72 -0.45 -7.34
C SER A 60 -3.13 0.83 -6.62
N MET A 61 -2.50 1.94 -7.01
CA MET A 61 -2.76 3.28 -6.49
C MET A 61 -2.87 4.28 -7.65
N VAL A 62 -3.74 3.98 -8.61
CA VAL A 62 -3.93 4.83 -9.80
C VAL A 62 -4.71 6.09 -9.44
N ASN A 63 -4.28 7.26 -9.93
CA ASN A 63 -4.98 8.54 -9.72
C ASN A 63 -5.25 8.87 -8.24
N VAL A 64 -4.28 8.56 -7.37
CA VAL A 64 -4.33 8.87 -5.94
C VAL A 64 -3.74 10.26 -5.65
N GLY A 65 -3.08 10.89 -6.62
CA GLY A 65 -2.43 12.20 -6.45
C GLY A 65 -1.09 12.11 -5.72
N LEU A 66 -0.43 10.95 -5.75
CA LEU A 66 0.87 10.75 -5.12
C LEU A 66 1.93 11.64 -5.76
N SER A 67 2.72 12.28 -4.92
CA SER A 67 3.86 13.14 -5.29
C SER A 67 5.20 12.59 -4.81
N SER A 68 5.18 11.71 -3.80
CA SER A 68 6.34 11.01 -3.25
C SER A 68 5.99 9.60 -2.77
N LEU A 69 6.97 8.70 -2.79
CA LEU A 69 6.88 7.33 -2.27
C LEU A 69 7.70 7.12 -0.99
N SER A 70 8.18 8.19 -0.36
CA SER A 70 9.03 8.12 0.84
C SER A 70 8.38 7.39 2.03
N LYS A 71 7.05 7.47 2.16
CA LYS A 71 6.25 6.79 3.19
C LYS A 71 5.89 5.33 2.83
N LEU A 72 6.39 4.78 1.73
CA LEU A 72 6.09 3.39 1.37
C LEU A 72 6.76 2.43 2.36
N PRO A 73 6.00 1.49 2.98
CA PRO A 73 6.56 0.48 3.88
C PRO A 73 7.39 -0.56 3.10
N CYS A 74 8.11 -1.41 3.82
CA CYS A 74 8.80 -2.53 3.19
C CYS A 74 7.77 -3.59 2.76
N LEU A 75 7.69 -3.86 1.45
CA LEU A 75 6.76 -4.81 0.84
C LEU A 75 7.57 -5.91 0.12
N PRO A 76 8.08 -6.92 0.85
CA PRO A 76 9.07 -7.86 0.34
C PRO A 76 8.52 -8.79 -0.74
N LYS A 77 7.21 -9.05 -0.79
CA LYS A 77 6.59 -9.92 -1.80
C LYS A 77 5.99 -9.17 -2.99
N LEU A 78 6.01 -7.85 -2.97
CA LEU A 78 5.37 -7.05 -4.00
C LEU A 78 6.12 -7.22 -5.32
N HIS A 79 5.44 -7.80 -6.30
CA HIS A 79 6.00 -8.02 -7.63
C HIS A 79 5.35 -7.13 -8.69
N LYS A 80 4.14 -6.61 -8.43
CA LYS A 80 3.40 -5.73 -9.35
C LYS A 80 2.90 -4.46 -8.65
N LEU A 81 3.27 -3.31 -9.20
CA LEU A 81 2.89 -1.99 -8.69
C LEU A 81 2.35 -1.08 -9.81
N GLU A 82 1.12 -0.60 -9.65
CA GLU A 82 0.46 0.35 -10.56
C GLU A 82 0.39 1.73 -9.91
N LEU A 83 1.08 2.71 -10.48
CA LEU A 83 1.14 4.10 -10.00
C LEU A 83 0.73 5.10 -11.09
N SER A 84 -0.05 4.67 -12.08
CA SER A 84 -0.41 5.55 -13.19
C SER A 84 -1.26 6.75 -12.75
N ASP A 85 -1.20 7.81 -13.53
CA ASP A 85 -1.99 9.03 -13.36
C ASP A 85 -1.80 9.70 -12.00
N ASN A 86 -0.57 9.62 -11.46
CA ASN A 86 -0.16 10.34 -10.26
C ASN A 86 0.69 11.57 -10.62
N ASN A 87 1.24 12.21 -9.60
CA ASN A 87 1.99 13.46 -9.71
C ASN A 87 3.48 13.26 -9.34
N LEU A 88 4.00 12.04 -9.49
CA LEU A 88 5.38 11.69 -9.17
C LEU A 88 6.33 12.38 -10.15
N SER A 89 7.34 13.08 -9.64
CA SER A 89 8.35 13.77 -10.46
C SER A 89 9.74 13.13 -10.42
N GLY A 90 9.96 12.12 -9.57
CA GLY A 90 11.24 11.47 -9.34
C GLY A 90 11.26 10.73 -7.99
N SER A 91 12.45 10.49 -7.45
CA SER A 91 12.66 9.79 -6.18
C SER A 91 12.11 8.36 -6.16
N LEU A 92 12.46 7.57 -7.17
CA LEU A 92 12.03 6.18 -7.29
C LEU A 92 13.04 5.21 -6.67
N GLU A 93 14.23 5.66 -6.27
CA GLU A 93 15.25 4.88 -5.58
C GLU A 93 14.69 4.12 -4.37
N THR A 94 13.72 4.71 -3.66
CA THR A 94 13.03 4.07 -2.52
C THR A 94 12.36 2.75 -2.90
N LEU A 95 11.88 2.58 -4.14
CA LEU A 95 11.27 1.33 -4.58
C LEU A 95 12.27 0.17 -4.61
N SER A 96 13.55 0.44 -4.94
CA SER A 96 14.58 -0.60 -4.98
C SER A 96 14.89 -1.19 -3.60
N GLU A 97 14.76 -0.35 -2.56
CA GLU A 97 14.95 -0.70 -1.15
C GLU A 97 13.70 -1.33 -0.53
N LYS A 98 12.53 -0.75 -0.80
CA LYS A 98 11.26 -1.16 -0.17
C LYS A 98 10.57 -2.33 -0.85
N CYS A 99 10.76 -2.49 -2.16
CA CYS A 99 10.09 -3.51 -2.98
C CYS A 99 11.13 -4.34 -3.76
N PRO A 100 11.93 -5.17 -3.07
CA PRO A 100 13.09 -5.82 -3.67
C PRO A 100 12.78 -6.86 -4.76
N ASN A 101 11.53 -7.30 -4.88
CA ASN A 101 11.07 -8.30 -5.83
C ASN A 101 10.15 -7.72 -6.92
N LEU A 102 10.15 -6.39 -7.08
CA LEU A 102 9.30 -5.72 -8.06
C LEU A 102 9.73 -6.08 -9.49
N THR A 103 8.81 -6.66 -10.27
CA THR A 103 9.04 -7.08 -11.66
C THR A 103 8.19 -6.31 -12.66
N TYR A 104 7.09 -5.73 -12.21
CA TYR A 104 6.21 -4.88 -12.99
C TYR A 104 5.97 -3.55 -12.29
N LEU A 105 6.19 -2.46 -13.02
CA LEU A 105 5.95 -1.10 -12.56
C LEU A 105 5.32 -0.27 -13.67
N ASN A 106 4.17 0.33 -13.39
CA ASN A 106 3.52 1.28 -14.30
C ASN A 106 3.57 2.69 -13.71
N LEU A 107 4.21 3.61 -14.44
CA LEU A 107 4.37 5.01 -14.07
C LEU A 107 3.73 5.96 -15.11
N SER A 108 2.90 5.45 -16.01
CA SER A 108 2.21 6.27 -17.03
C SER A 108 1.46 7.45 -16.40
N GLY A 109 1.39 8.58 -17.09
CA GLY A 109 0.63 9.75 -16.59
C GLY A 109 1.25 10.46 -15.37
N ASN A 110 2.51 10.17 -15.03
CA ASN A 110 3.27 10.92 -14.01
C ASN A 110 4.08 12.07 -14.62
N LYS A 111 4.81 12.80 -13.77
CA LYS A 111 5.66 13.95 -14.13
C LYS A 111 7.14 13.58 -14.22
N ILE A 112 7.45 12.35 -14.60
CA ILE A 112 8.83 11.86 -14.75
C ILE A 112 9.39 12.41 -16.07
N LYS A 113 10.38 13.30 -15.97
CA LYS A 113 10.96 13.99 -17.13
C LYS A 113 12.33 13.45 -17.55
N GLU A 114 13.03 12.78 -16.64
CA GLU A 114 14.40 12.32 -16.84
C GLU A 114 14.49 10.81 -16.63
N LEU A 115 15.29 10.15 -17.48
CA LEU A 115 15.53 8.71 -17.43
C LEU A 115 16.38 8.31 -16.21
N SER A 116 17.23 9.21 -15.72
CA SER A 116 18.03 9.06 -14.49
C SER A 116 17.19 8.67 -13.27
N ASN A 117 15.95 9.15 -13.20
CA ASN A 117 15.01 8.82 -12.12
C ASN A 117 14.59 7.34 -12.13
N VAL A 118 14.71 6.66 -13.28
CA VAL A 118 14.33 5.26 -13.48
C VAL A 118 15.56 4.35 -13.50
N GLU A 119 16.75 4.88 -13.84
CA GLU A 119 18.03 4.17 -13.76
C GLU A 119 18.30 3.64 -12.34
N ALA A 120 17.87 4.37 -11.30
CA ALA A 120 17.96 3.92 -9.91
C ALA A 120 17.18 2.61 -9.60
N LEU A 121 16.25 2.20 -10.48
CA LEU A 121 15.51 0.94 -10.37
C LEU A 121 16.22 -0.23 -11.07
N VAL A 122 17.13 0.08 -12.00
CA VAL A 122 17.91 -0.93 -12.71
C VAL A 122 19.01 -1.37 -11.74
N ARG A 123 18.80 -2.51 -11.08
CA ARG A 123 19.86 -3.16 -10.32
C ARG A 123 20.98 -3.50 -11.30
N GLU A 124 22.15 -2.88 -11.17
CA GLU A 124 23.36 -3.42 -11.79
C GLU A 124 23.57 -4.82 -11.22
N THR A 125 23.25 -5.83 -12.03
CA THR A 125 23.56 -7.25 -11.80
C THR A 125 25.04 -7.51 -11.92
#